data_AF-A0A7X8CT24-F1
#
_entry.id   AF-A0A7X8CT24-F1
#
_cell.length_a   1.000
_cell.length_b   1.000
_cell.length_c   1.000
_cell.angle_alpha   90.00
_cell.angle_beta   90.00
_cell.angle_gamma   90.00
#
_symmetry.space_group_name_H-M   'P 1'
#
loop_
_entity.id
_entity.type
_entity.pdbx_description
1 polymer ?
#
loop_
_entity_poly.entity_id
_entity_poly.type
_entity_poly.pdbx_seq_one_letter_code
_entity_poly.pdbx_strand_id
1 'polypeptide(L)'
;MNFTKTLINGEEGLFKSETLTPMQKLTLRFVVVGLVYFGFVVIEGMLMRLYEVKPLPFITEPQFFAILTAHPLVGIFGSTYSIVCGAFLFLVPYLMKKPLWSIKMGNWTFILITAGTFIFWSAGFVSHYSPLYTLYWPLPADFSQFSVWGGTFFILGIAIVMAGTALFIINIFKTITYTPEGWEKQRAGALLSSALGVTGFNNLFRKNKKEHLVPLPVAAVARGSVDMALNTITILFTGVLILVYMVGAILGFDLKETAIDALLYKNWFWWGLDLIADGLVLIFVAGTWYLLAMMITGKPLFMQNIARAALLVELVVSWTVWSHHLLSDQAQPSILKVLSGEMVTAFELITQGLAFFITLATLWSARPLKMTNPLKFLLGGLLGFALAVPAGIMQADVGLNRILHNTQWVVGPHVHVAILVGLTMTLYSAIYILFPILTNGARVYSQKLVNIHFWCHLVGGIGMGAFMGMAGLSGMLRRSLYVNGEFNTTMILAALSGTLILVGFIAFFFNIVMSVGLKGVLGIFTPARIRTRDLLPE
;
A
#
# COMPACT_ATOMS: atom_id res chain seq x y z
N MET A 1 -19.63 22.02 -22.00
CA MET A 1 -19.29 23.20 -21.17
C MET A 1 -17.94 23.77 -21.63
N ASN A 2 -17.68 25.07 -21.46
CA ASN A 2 -16.32 25.61 -21.66
C ASN A 2 -15.37 25.00 -20.62
N PHE A 3 -14.13 24.68 -21.02
CA PHE A 3 -13.06 24.10 -20.18
C PHE A 3 -12.96 24.76 -18.80
N THR A 4 -12.89 26.09 -18.72
CA THR A 4 -12.79 26.82 -17.45
C THR A 4 -13.99 26.56 -16.54
N LYS A 5 -15.18 26.43 -17.11
CA LYS A 5 -16.41 26.14 -16.35
C LYS A 5 -16.37 24.71 -15.78
N THR A 6 -15.88 23.74 -16.55
CA THR A 6 -15.70 22.36 -16.11
C THR A 6 -14.59 22.27 -15.04
N LEU A 7 -13.45 22.93 -15.23
CA LEU A 7 -12.37 22.94 -14.24
C LEU A 7 -12.84 23.49 -12.89
N ILE A 8 -13.65 24.55 -12.89
CA ILE A 8 -14.14 25.16 -11.65
C ILE A 8 -15.24 24.33 -10.99
N ASN A 9 -16.23 23.85 -11.76
CA ASN A 9 -17.47 23.27 -11.22
C ASN A 9 -17.60 21.76 -11.37
N GLY A 10 -16.64 21.09 -12.01
CA GLY A 10 -16.69 19.66 -12.31
C GLY A 10 -17.47 19.35 -13.58
N GLU A 11 -17.41 18.09 -13.99
CA GLU A 11 -18.05 17.63 -15.22
C GLU A 11 -19.57 17.70 -15.08
N GLU A 12 -20.20 18.42 -16.02
CA GLU A 12 -21.64 18.68 -16.05
C GLU A 12 -22.20 19.32 -14.75
N GLY A 13 -21.34 19.74 -13.81
CA GLY A 13 -21.76 20.17 -12.47
C GLY A 13 -22.42 19.06 -11.64
N LEU A 14 -22.12 17.78 -11.94
CA LEU A 14 -22.75 16.64 -11.28
C LEU A 14 -22.31 16.47 -9.82
N PHE A 15 -21.04 16.76 -9.54
CA PHE A 15 -20.51 16.62 -8.19
C PHE A 15 -20.87 17.83 -7.32
N LYS A 16 -21.57 17.56 -6.22
CA LYS A 16 -22.02 18.56 -5.26
C LYS A 16 -21.50 18.24 -3.87
N SER A 17 -20.41 18.90 -3.46
CA SER A 17 -19.73 18.60 -2.19
C SER A 17 -20.60 18.78 -0.93
N GLU A 18 -21.65 19.60 -1.04
CA GLU A 18 -22.63 19.90 -0.01
C GLU A 18 -23.59 18.75 0.29
N THR A 19 -23.76 17.81 -0.65
CA THR A 19 -24.61 16.62 -0.46
C THR A 19 -23.88 15.46 0.20
N LEU A 20 -22.58 15.63 0.51
CA LEU A 20 -21.77 14.58 1.10
C LEU A 20 -22.02 14.44 2.60
N THR A 21 -22.15 13.19 3.05
CA THR A 21 -22.15 12.83 4.47
C THR A 21 -20.78 13.08 5.10
N PRO A 22 -20.68 13.12 6.44
CA PRO A 22 -19.38 13.14 7.12
C PRO A 22 -18.46 11.99 6.71
N MET A 23 -19.02 10.79 6.48
CA MET A 23 -18.25 9.61 6.09
C MET A 23 -17.71 9.75 4.67
N GLN A 24 -18.52 10.18 3.69
CA GLN A 24 -18.06 10.41 2.33
C GLN A 24 -16.92 11.45 2.29
N LYS A 25 -17.07 12.57 3.03
CA LYS A 25 -16.00 13.56 3.12
C LYS A 25 -14.72 13.00 3.73
N LEU A 26 -14.82 12.23 4.81
CA LEU A 26 -13.65 11.59 5.42
C LEU A 26 -12.91 10.71 4.41
N THR A 27 -13.63 9.79 3.75
CA THR A 27 -13.07 8.89 2.74
C THR A 27 -12.43 9.63 1.58
N LEU A 28 -13.11 10.65 1.05
CA LEU A 28 -12.60 11.42 -0.08
C LEU A 28 -11.35 12.24 0.28
N ARG A 29 -11.20 12.72 1.52
CA ARG A 29 -9.97 13.40 1.98
C ARG A 29 -8.77 12.47 1.92
N PHE A 30 -8.92 11.24 2.41
CA PHE A 30 -7.90 10.20 2.30
C PHE A 30 -7.51 9.93 0.85
N VAL A 31 -8.50 9.77 -0.03
CA VAL A 31 -8.24 9.54 -1.46
C VAL A 31 -7.50 10.72 -2.08
N VAL A 32 -7.95 11.96 -1.86
CA VAL A 32 -7.29 13.16 -2.42
C VAL A 32 -5.85 13.26 -1.95
N VAL A 33 -5.59 13.14 -0.64
CA VAL A 33 -4.23 13.21 -0.10
C VAL A 33 -3.37 12.05 -0.60
N GLY A 34 -3.91 10.84 -0.64
CA GLY A 34 -3.20 9.68 -1.17
C GLY A 34 -2.76 9.88 -2.62
N LEU A 35 -3.63 10.45 -3.46
CA LEU A 35 -3.30 10.79 -4.84
C LEU A 35 -2.26 11.92 -4.97
N VAL A 36 -2.27 12.90 -4.06
CA VAL A 36 -1.23 13.95 -4.02
C VAL A 36 0.13 13.35 -3.68
N TYR A 37 0.21 12.49 -2.66
CA TYR A 37 1.46 11.80 -2.34
C TYR A 37 1.90 10.82 -3.42
N PHE A 38 0.97 10.18 -4.12
CA PHE A 38 1.32 9.38 -5.30
C PHE A 38 1.96 10.25 -6.38
N GLY A 39 1.46 11.48 -6.57
CA GLY A 39 2.09 12.47 -7.46
C GLY A 39 3.54 12.80 -7.07
N PHE A 40 3.82 12.96 -5.78
CA PHE A 40 5.19 13.19 -5.28
C PHE A 40 6.09 12.02 -5.69
N VAL A 41 5.64 10.80 -5.41
CA VAL A 41 6.40 9.56 -5.61
C VAL A 41 6.66 9.29 -7.09
N VAL A 42 5.69 9.56 -7.97
CA VAL A 42 5.87 9.39 -9.42
C VAL A 42 6.87 10.42 -9.97
N ILE A 43 6.84 11.66 -9.48
CA ILE A 43 7.82 12.69 -9.86
C ILE A 43 9.21 12.31 -9.34
N GLU A 44 9.35 11.98 -8.07
CA GLU A 44 10.60 11.54 -7.44
C GLU A 44 11.19 10.31 -8.11
N GLY A 45 10.36 9.31 -8.40
CA GLY A 45 10.75 8.12 -9.14
C GLY A 45 11.32 8.48 -10.51
N MET A 46 10.66 9.38 -11.24
CA MET A 46 11.14 9.85 -12.53
C MET A 46 12.44 10.65 -12.42
N LEU A 47 12.59 11.50 -11.40
CA LEU A 47 13.84 12.22 -11.14
C LEU A 47 15.00 11.25 -10.89
N MET A 48 14.78 10.21 -10.08
CA MET A 48 15.79 9.16 -9.87
C MET A 48 16.12 8.39 -11.15
N ARG A 49 15.12 8.05 -11.97
CA ARG A 49 15.34 7.37 -13.26
C ARG A 49 16.16 8.25 -14.21
N LEU A 50 15.85 9.54 -14.32
CA LEU A 50 16.60 10.47 -15.14
C LEU A 50 18.03 10.63 -14.63
N TYR A 51 18.22 10.74 -13.31
CA TYR A 51 19.53 10.87 -12.69
C TYR A 51 20.44 9.65 -12.99
N GLU A 52 19.88 8.44 -12.96
CA GLU A 52 20.60 7.21 -13.33
C GLU A 52 20.93 7.09 -14.82
N VAL A 53 20.21 7.78 -15.70
CA VAL A 53 20.58 7.91 -17.13
C VAL A 53 21.69 8.95 -17.29
N LYS A 54 21.51 10.10 -16.64
CA LYS A 54 22.46 11.22 -16.66
C LYS A 54 22.22 12.10 -15.43
N PRO A 55 23.26 12.39 -14.62
CA PRO A 55 23.13 13.30 -13.49
C PRO A 55 22.53 14.64 -13.87
N LEU A 56 21.55 15.08 -13.08
CA LEU A 56 20.82 16.33 -13.32
C LEU A 56 21.50 17.46 -12.54
N PRO A 57 21.73 18.64 -13.14
CA PRO A 57 22.53 19.71 -12.51
C PRO A 57 21.90 20.31 -11.25
N PHE A 58 20.59 20.10 -11.05
CA PHE A 58 19.83 20.62 -9.90
C PHE A 58 19.56 19.55 -8.82
N ILE A 59 20.01 18.31 -9.01
CA ILE A 59 19.93 17.25 -8.00
C ILE A 59 21.35 16.87 -7.61
N THR A 60 21.70 17.07 -6.34
CA THR A 60 22.99 16.61 -5.82
C THR A 60 22.93 15.13 -5.49
N GLU A 61 24.09 14.47 -5.39
CA GLU A 61 24.14 13.06 -4.97
C GLU A 61 23.51 12.81 -3.59
N PRO A 62 23.77 13.63 -2.53
CA PRO A 62 23.04 13.50 -1.27
C PRO A 62 21.52 13.65 -1.42
N GLN A 63 21.07 14.55 -2.29
CA GLN A 63 19.65 14.70 -2.57
C GLN A 63 19.06 13.45 -3.25
N PHE A 64 19.79 12.82 -4.16
CA PHE A 64 19.38 11.55 -4.77
C PHE A 64 19.15 10.46 -3.71
N PHE A 65 20.08 10.29 -2.77
CA PHE A 65 19.95 9.30 -1.71
C PHE A 65 18.85 9.65 -0.69
N ALA A 66 18.63 10.95 -0.42
CA ALA A 66 17.50 11.41 0.37
C ALA A 66 16.16 11.07 -0.29
N ILE A 67 16.03 11.33 -1.60
CA ILE A 67 14.84 10.93 -2.39
C ILE A 67 14.69 9.40 -2.36
N LEU A 68 15.77 8.64 -2.60
CA LEU A 68 15.76 7.18 -2.57
C LEU A 68 15.30 6.62 -1.21
N THR A 69 15.61 7.33 -0.13
CA THR A 69 15.20 6.99 1.24
C THR A 69 13.71 7.27 1.48
N ALA A 70 13.24 8.46 1.10
CA ALA A 70 11.88 8.90 1.34
C ALA A 70 10.84 8.30 0.37
N HIS A 71 11.20 8.14 -0.90
CA HIS A 71 10.33 7.68 -1.99
C HIS A 71 9.47 6.45 -1.64
N PRO A 72 10.03 5.31 -1.20
CA PRO A 72 9.22 4.14 -0.87
C PRO A 72 8.33 4.37 0.35
N LEU A 73 8.79 5.17 1.32
CA LEU A 73 8.00 5.48 2.52
C LEU A 73 6.81 6.38 2.19
N VAL A 74 6.98 7.39 1.32
CA VAL A 74 5.88 8.23 0.85
C VAL A 74 4.93 7.42 -0.04
N GLY A 75 5.44 6.52 -0.88
CA GLY A 75 4.62 5.64 -1.73
C GLY A 75 3.71 4.70 -0.93
N ILE A 76 4.25 4.11 0.14
CA ILE A 76 3.51 3.21 1.00
C ILE A 76 2.67 3.99 2.02
N PHE A 77 3.28 4.79 2.90
CA PHE A 77 2.58 5.44 4.00
C PHE A 77 1.79 6.68 3.59
N GLY A 78 2.32 7.48 2.66
CA GLY A 78 1.65 8.67 2.16
C GLY A 78 0.51 8.34 1.22
N SER A 79 0.79 7.55 0.18
CA SER A 79 -0.17 7.22 -0.87
C SER A 79 -1.02 6.00 -0.52
N THR A 80 -0.42 4.81 -0.48
CA THR A 80 -1.16 3.54 -0.41
C THR A 80 -1.96 3.43 0.88
N TYR A 81 -1.34 3.67 2.03
CA TYR A 81 -1.99 3.67 3.34
C TYR A 81 -3.16 4.63 3.38
N SER A 82 -3.01 5.85 2.86
CA SER A 82 -4.10 6.82 2.84
C SER A 82 -5.29 6.29 2.04
N ILE A 83 -5.07 5.80 0.81
CA ILE A 83 -6.14 5.28 -0.05
C ILE A 83 -6.82 4.06 0.60
N VAL A 84 -6.03 3.11 1.10
CA VAL A 84 -6.52 1.87 1.72
C VAL A 84 -7.28 2.16 3.02
N CYS A 85 -6.72 2.99 3.92
CA CYS A 85 -7.37 3.36 5.17
C CYS A 85 -8.69 4.08 4.92
N GLY A 86 -8.71 5.05 3.99
CA GLY A 86 -9.93 5.74 3.59
C GLY A 86 -10.98 4.77 3.04
N ALA A 87 -10.58 3.89 2.13
CA ALA A 87 -11.47 2.89 1.55
C ALA A 87 -12.06 1.95 2.60
N PHE A 88 -11.25 1.43 3.53
CA PHE A 88 -11.69 0.46 4.53
C PHE A 88 -12.50 1.06 5.68
N LEU A 89 -12.21 2.29 6.08
CA LEU A 89 -13.07 3.03 7.01
C LEU A 89 -14.48 3.24 6.43
N PHE A 90 -14.65 3.21 5.11
CA PHE A 90 -15.97 3.22 4.46
C PHE A 90 -16.52 1.81 4.20
N LEU A 91 -15.73 0.93 3.60
CA LEU A 91 -16.17 -0.37 3.11
C LEU A 91 -16.57 -1.33 4.24
N VAL A 92 -15.84 -1.34 5.36
CA VAL A 92 -16.18 -2.19 6.50
C VAL A 92 -17.58 -1.87 7.05
N PRO A 93 -17.89 -0.63 7.45
CA PRO A 93 -19.24 -0.29 7.90
C PRO A 93 -20.28 -0.44 6.78
N TYR A 94 -19.94 -0.13 5.52
CA TYR A 94 -20.84 -0.27 4.37
C TYR A 94 -21.29 -1.73 4.16
N LEU A 95 -20.34 -2.67 4.18
CA LEU A 95 -20.62 -4.10 4.01
C LEU A 95 -21.32 -4.71 5.24
N MET A 96 -21.06 -4.17 6.43
CA MET A 96 -21.75 -4.57 7.66
C MET A 96 -23.11 -3.88 7.85
N LYS A 97 -23.47 -2.94 6.96
CA LYS A 97 -24.70 -2.14 7.02
C LYS A 97 -24.89 -1.44 8.36
N LYS A 98 -23.83 -0.85 8.90
CA LYS A 98 -23.88 -0.07 10.15
C LYS A 98 -22.94 1.13 10.12
N PRO A 99 -23.12 2.13 11.00
CA PRO A 99 -22.23 3.29 11.03
C PRO A 99 -20.76 2.93 11.32
N LEU A 100 -19.85 3.86 11.05
CA LEU A 100 -18.48 3.78 11.56
C LEU A 100 -18.51 4.02 13.08
N TRP A 101 -17.70 3.27 13.84
CA TRP A 101 -17.65 3.43 15.30
C TRP A 101 -17.25 4.85 15.74
N SER A 102 -16.23 5.45 15.11
CA SER A 102 -15.83 6.82 15.42
C SER A 102 -15.32 7.59 14.20
N ILE A 103 -16.12 8.53 13.70
CA ILE A 103 -15.71 9.51 12.67
C ILE A 103 -14.61 10.43 13.22
N LYS A 104 -14.64 10.78 14.51
CA LYS A 104 -13.59 11.59 15.15
C LYS A 104 -12.24 10.87 15.09
N MET A 105 -12.20 9.58 15.43
CA MET A 105 -10.99 8.77 15.32
C MET A 105 -10.52 8.64 13.87
N GLY A 106 -11.45 8.45 12.93
CA GLY A 106 -11.14 8.45 11.50
C GLY A 106 -10.48 9.75 11.01
N ASN A 107 -10.94 10.91 11.49
CA ASN A 107 -10.29 12.19 11.18
C ASN A 107 -8.89 12.29 11.80
N TRP A 108 -8.67 11.78 13.01
CA TRP A 108 -7.33 11.75 13.61
C TRP A 108 -6.39 10.81 12.85
N THR A 109 -6.84 9.62 12.43
CA THR A 109 -6.09 8.76 11.52
C THR A 109 -5.67 9.52 10.26
N PHE A 110 -6.60 10.23 9.63
CA PHE A 110 -6.33 11.04 8.43
C PHE A 110 -5.24 12.09 8.69
N ILE A 111 -5.40 12.87 9.74
CA ILE A 111 -4.47 13.96 10.10
C ILE A 111 -3.08 13.41 10.39
N LEU A 112 -2.97 12.35 11.21
CA LEU A 112 -1.70 11.81 11.65
C LEU A 112 -0.92 11.17 10.48
N ILE A 113 -1.59 10.36 9.64
CA ILE A 113 -0.93 9.79 8.45
C ILE A 113 -0.47 10.90 7.50
N THR A 114 -1.34 11.89 7.25
CA THR A 114 -1.03 13.00 6.34
C THR A 114 0.13 13.85 6.84
N ALA A 115 0.05 14.33 8.09
CA ALA A 115 1.05 15.22 8.67
C ALA A 115 2.36 14.48 8.94
N GLY A 116 2.31 13.26 9.48
CA GLY A 116 3.50 12.44 9.72
C GLY A 116 4.28 12.17 8.43
N THR A 117 3.57 11.89 7.33
CA THR A 117 4.18 11.73 6.01
C THR A 117 4.91 12.98 5.56
N PHE A 118 4.25 14.13 5.65
CA PHE A 118 4.85 15.40 5.26
C PHE A 118 6.07 15.75 6.11
N ILE A 119 6.01 15.49 7.42
CA ILE A 119 7.09 15.75 8.36
C ILE A 119 8.33 14.92 8.00
N PHE A 120 8.21 13.60 7.81
CA PHE A 120 9.41 12.82 7.49
C PHE A 120 9.94 13.12 6.09
N TRP A 121 9.04 13.34 5.12
CA TRP A 121 9.44 13.69 3.75
C TRP A 121 10.21 15.01 3.72
N SER A 122 9.67 16.06 4.37
CA SER A 122 10.33 17.37 4.45
C SER A 122 11.63 17.32 5.23
N ALA A 123 11.70 16.52 6.31
CA ALA A 123 12.93 16.31 7.05
C ALA A 123 14.02 15.69 6.17
N GLY A 124 13.71 14.62 5.43
CA GLY A 124 14.64 14.00 4.48
C GLY A 124 15.05 14.96 3.36
N PHE A 125 14.09 15.70 2.80
CA PHE A 125 14.33 16.66 1.73
C PHE A 125 15.26 17.80 2.15
N VAL A 126 15.07 18.38 3.33
CA VAL A 126 15.84 19.55 3.80
C VAL A 126 17.20 19.17 4.39
N SER A 127 17.25 18.06 5.15
CA SER A 127 18.47 17.68 5.89
C SER A 127 19.35 16.66 5.17
N HIS A 128 18.85 16.10 4.06
CA HIS A 128 19.45 14.97 3.36
C HIS A 128 19.66 13.72 4.25
N TYR A 129 18.83 13.54 5.28
CA TYR A 129 18.84 12.33 6.12
C TYR A 129 18.50 11.11 5.26
N SER A 130 19.50 10.27 4.95
CA SER A 130 19.38 9.20 3.95
C SER A 130 19.92 7.83 4.37
N PRO A 131 19.53 7.26 5.53
CA PRO A 131 19.93 5.91 5.95
C PRO A 131 19.20 4.77 5.19
N LEU A 132 18.47 5.10 4.12
CA LEU A 132 17.58 4.22 3.36
C LEU A 132 16.31 3.82 4.14
N TYR A 133 15.26 3.42 3.43
CA TYR A 133 13.98 3.05 4.03
C TYR A 133 14.05 1.86 5.00
N THR A 134 15.11 1.05 4.88
CA THR A 134 15.33 -0.12 5.74
C THR A 134 15.96 0.24 7.08
N LEU A 135 16.47 1.47 7.24
CA LEU A 135 17.05 1.97 8.49
C LEU A 135 18.03 0.97 9.14
N TYR A 136 18.89 0.32 8.35
CA TYR A 136 19.75 -0.74 8.87
C TYR A 136 20.82 -0.18 9.80
N TRP A 137 20.96 -0.80 10.97
CA TRP A 137 22.01 -0.47 11.90
C TRP A 137 23.40 -0.65 11.27
N PRO A 138 24.36 0.27 11.48
CA PRO A 138 24.31 1.46 12.35
C PRO A 138 23.87 2.76 11.66
N LEU A 139 23.50 2.75 10.38
CA LEU A 139 23.25 3.95 9.57
C LEU A 139 22.30 4.99 10.20
N PRO A 140 21.11 4.64 10.74
CA PRO A 140 20.21 5.65 11.32
C PRO A 140 20.74 6.29 12.62
N ALA A 141 21.81 5.74 13.21
CA ALA A 141 22.47 6.28 14.40
C ALA A 141 23.87 6.85 14.09
N ASP A 142 24.29 6.89 12.81
CA ASP A 142 25.57 7.48 12.43
C ASP A 142 25.43 9.01 12.25
N PHE A 143 25.58 9.71 13.37
CA PHE A 143 25.50 11.16 13.42
C PHE A 143 26.75 11.88 12.90
N SER A 144 27.78 11.15 12.49
CA SER A 144 28.92 11.73 11.77
C SER A 144 28.59 12.01 10.30
N GLN A 145 27.67 11.21 9.73
CA GLN A 145 27.22 11.34 8.35
C GLN A 145 25.90 12.12 8.25
N PHE A 146 25.00 11.97 9.23
CA PHE A 146 23.65 12.49 9.15
C PHE A 146 23.33 13.49 10.26
N SER A 147 22.56 14.53 9.91
CA SER A 147 22.04 15.50 10.88
C SER A 147 21.17 14.81 11.93
N VAL A 148 21.53 14.97 13.21
CA VAL A 148 20.73 14.46 14.35
C VAL A 148 19.32 15.07 14.34
N TRP A 149 19.20 16.37 14.06
CA TRP A 149 17.92 17.05 13.96
C TRP A 149 17.10 16.58 12.75
N GLY A 150 17.75 16.44 11.59
CA GLY A 150 17.13 15.87 10.40
C GLY A 150 16.55 14.49 10.66
N GLY A 151 17.34 13.60 11.25
CA GLY A 151 16.91 12.26 11.65
C GLY A 151 15.79 12.28 12.70
N THR A 152 15.85 13.18 13.68
CA THR A 152 14.83 13.28 14.75
C THR A 152 13.46 13.57 14.15
N PHE A 153 13.36 14.58 13.29
CA PHE A 153 12.09 14.90 12.62
C PHE A 153 11.66 13.82 11.65
N PHE A 154 12.61 13.17 10.96
CA PHE A 154 12.31 12.07 10.06
C PHE A 154 11.65 10.89 10.81
N ILE A 155 12.26 10.43 11.89
CA ILE A 155 11.75 9.30 12.68
C ILE A 155 10.48 9.67 13.44
N LEU A 156 10.38 10.91 13.94
CA LEU A 156 9.15 11.42 14.56
C LEU A 156 7.97 11.42 13.56
N GLY A 157 8.20 11.84 12.31
CA GLY A 157 7.19 11.80 11.27
C GLY A 157 6.66 10.37 11.03
N ILE A 158 7.56 9.39 10.95
CA ILE A 158 7.18 7.97 10.83
C ILE A 158 6.39 7.50 12.06
N ALA A 159 6.81 7.86 13.28
CA ALA A 159 6.10 7.50 14.50
C ALA A 159 4.67 8.10 14.54
N ILE A 160 4.49 9.32 14.05
CA ILE A 160 3.18 9.97 13.92
C ILE A 160 2.29 9.19 12.93
N VAL A 161 2.83 8.74 11.79
CA VAL A 161 2.09 7.88 10.85
C VAL A 161 1.62 6.61 11.57
N MET A 162 2.52 5.93 12.28
CA MET A 162 2.20 4.70 13.00
C MET A 162 1.15 4.90 14.10
N ALA A 163 1.16 6.04 14.80
CA ALA A 163 0.09 6.40 15.72
C ALA A 163 -1.27 6.54 14.99
N GLY A 164 -1.28 7.15 13.81
CA GLY A 164 -2.46 7.20 12.94
C GLY A 164 -2.95 5.81 12.53
N THR A 165 -2.03 4.92 12.16
CA THR A 165 -2.28 3.52 11.84
C THR A 165 -2.91 2.77 13.01
N ALA A 166 -2.40 2.95 14.24
CA ALA A 166 -3.00 2.37 15.44
C ALA A 166 -4.47 2.81 15.63
N LEU A 167 -4.76 4.10 15.44
CA LEU A 167 -6.13 4.62 15.50
C LEU A 167 -7.03 4.00 14.42
N PHE A 168 -6.52 3.79 13.21
CA PHE A 168 -7.27 3.09 12.16
C PHE A 168 -7.64 1.68 12.60
N ILE A 169 -6.67 0.91 13.09
CA ILE A 169 -6.86 -0.49 13.50
C ILE A 169 -7.92 -0.58 14.59
N ILE A 170 -7.81 0.29 15.62
CA ILE A 170 -8.79 0.36 16.70
C ILE A 170 -10.17 0.66 16.14
N ASN A 171 -10.29 1.63 15.22
CA ASN A 171 -11.57 2.01 14.64
C ASN A 171 -12.19 0.88 13.80
N ILE A 172 -11.40 0.12 13.04
CA ILE A 172 -11.86 -1.04 12.27
C ILE A 172 -12.39 -2.13 13.20
N PHE A 173 -11.59 -2.57 14.19
CA PHE A 173 -12.01 -3.65 15.08
C PHE A 173 -13.18 -3.24 15.99
N LYS A 174 -13.21 -1.98 16.45
CA LYS A 174 -14.37 -1.45 17.17
C LYS A 174 -15.59 -1.39 16.26
N THR A 175 -15.45 -0.95 15.02
CA THR A 175 -16.55 -0.97 14.03
C THR A 175 -17.07 -2.38 13.81
N ILE A 176 -16.21 -3.39 13.70
CA ILE A 176 -16.66 -4.78 13.58
C ILE A 176 -17.43 -5.23 14.81
N THR A 177 -16.90 -4.98 16.01
CA THR A 177 -17.37 -5.61 17.26
C THR A 177 -18.47 -4.86 18.01
N TYR A 178 -18.61 -3.55 17.81
CA TYR A 178 -19.64 -2.76 18.50
C TYR A 178 -21.03 -3.05 17.92
N THR A 179 -22.04 -2.99 18.79
CA THR A 179 -23.45 -3.03 18.40
C THR A 179 -23.97 -1.59 18.29
N PRO A 180 -24.52 -1.17 17.13
CA PRO A 180 -25.17 0.12 16.99
C PRO A 180 -26.34 0.30 17.96
N GLU A 181 -26.65 1.54 18.28
CA GLU A 181 -27.83 1.89 19.07
C GLU A 181 -29.11 1.41 18.38
N GLY A 182 -30.03 0.82 19.13
CA GLY A 182 -31.26 0.23 18.60
C GLY A 182 -31.13 -1.17 17.98
N TRP A 183 -29.92 -1.74 17.89
CA TRP A 183 -29.72 -3.11 17.42
C TRP A 183 -29.72 -4.11 18.58
N GLU A 184 -30.11 -5.36 18.31
CA GLU A 184 -29.91 -6.46 19.26
C GLU A 184 -28.43 -6.66 19.57
N LYS A 185 -28.12 -6.91 20.86
CA LYS A 185 -26.75 -7.05 21.34
C LYS A 185 -26.01 -8.16 20.61
N GLN A 186 -25.01 -7.79 19.82
CA GLN A 186 -24.18 -8.74 19.09
C GLN A 186 -23.03 -9.22 19.98
N ARG A 187 -22.68 -10.51 19.87
CA ARG A 187 -21.57 -11.09 20.61
C ARG A 187 -20.24 -10.70 19.97
N ALA A 188 -19.58 -9.68 20.51
CA ALA A 188 -18.30 -9.15 20.02
C ALA A 188 -17.24 -10.24 19.75
N GLY A 189 -17.08 -11.21 20.66
CA GLY A 189 -16.13 -12.31 20.49
C GLY A 189 -16.47 -13.24 19.31
N ALA A 190 -17.76 -13.44 19.01
CA ALA A 190 -18.18 -14.25 17.88
C ALA A 190 -17.95 -13.51 16.54
N LEU A 191 -18.22 -12.20 16.50
CA LEU A 191 -17.90 -11.35 15.35
C LEU A 191 -16.40 -11.35 15.07
N LEU A 192 -15.58 -11.20 16.12
CA LEU A 192 -14.12 -11.24 15.99
C LEU A 192 -13.64 -12.61 15.51
N SER A 193 -14.16 -13.71 16.06
CA SER A 193 -13.85 -15.07 15.60
C SER A 193 -14.24 -15.30 14.13
N SER A 194 -15.34 -14.70 13.67
CA SER A 194 -15.72 -14.77 12.26
C SER A 194 -14.83 -13.90 11.37
N ALA A 195 -14.41 -12.73 11.86
CA ALA A 195 -13.59 -11.78 11.12
C ALA A 195 -12.13 -12.25 10.97
N LEU A 196 -11.58 -12.90 11.99
CA LEU A 196 -10.22 -13.45 11.96
C LEU A 196 -10.13 -14.82 11.27
N GLY A 197 -11.18 -15.27 10.58
CA GLY A 197 -11.16 -16.55 9.85
C GLY A 197 -11.28 -17.81 10.72
N VAL A 198 -11.25 -17.70 12.05
CA VAL A 198 -11.35 -18.84 13.00
C VAL A 198 -12.62 -19.66 12.80
N THR A 199 -13.75 -19.01 12.53
CA THR A 199 -15.00 -19.73 12.21
C THR A 199 -14.89 -20.48 10.88
N GLY A 200 -14.25 -19.89 9.86
CA GLY A 200 -14.01 -20.52 8.55
C GLY A 200 -13.12 -21.75 8.63
N PHE A 201 -12.00 -21.63 9.34
CA PHE A 201 -11.09 -22.74 9.57
C PHE A 201 -11.76 -23.90 10.31
N ASN A 202 -12.46 -23.62 11.42
CA ASN A 202 -13.18 -24.65 12.17
C ASN A 202 -14.27 -25.34 11.35
N ASN A 203 -14.91 -24.62 10.42
CA ASN A 203 -15.93 -25.19 9.54
C ASN A 203 -15.39 -26.19 8.51
N LEU A 204 -14.07 -26.25 8.28
CA LEU A 204 -13.47 -27.31 7.44
C LEU A 204 -13.58 -28.69 8.08
N PHE A 205 -13.57 -28.76 9.42
CA PHE A 205 -13.53 -30.02 10.17
C PHE A 205 -14.86 -30.36 10.84
N ARG A 206 -15.86 -29.46 10.77
CA ARG A 206 -17.16 -29.64 11.41
C ARG A 206 -18.20 -30.19 10.45
N LYS A 207 -18.96 -31.18 10.92
CA LYS A 207 -20.16 -31.68 10.23
C LYS A 207 -21.25 -30.60 10.15
N ASN A 208 -21.53 -29.93 11.28
CA ASN A 208 -22.48 -28.82 11.36
C ASN A 208 -21.73 -27.49 11.26
N LYS A 209 -21.70 -26.91 10.06
CA LYS A 209 -21.01 -25.65 9.78
C LYS A 209 -21.72 -24.49 10.50
N LYS A 210 -20.94 -23.66 11.19
CA LYS A 210 -21.46 -22.41 11.78
C LYS A 210 -21.58 -21.35 10.71
N GLU A 211 -22.59 -20.49 10.83
CA GLU A 211 -22.73 -19.34 9.95
C GLU A 211 -21.59 -18.33 10.14
N HIS A 212 -21.27 -17.63 9.05
CA HIS A 212 -20.30 -16.53 9.07
C HIS A 212 -21.01 -15.23 9.45
N LEU A 213 -20.57 -14.60 10.53
CA LEU A 213 -21.19 -13.39 11.07
C LEU A 213 -20.69 -12.11 10.40
N VAL A 214 -19.59 -12.19 9.62
CA VAL A 214 -19.09 -11.07 8.83
C VAL A 214 -18.88 -11.46 7.36
N PRO A 215 -19.09 -10.52 6.40
CA PRO A 215 -18.75 -10.74 5.00
C PRO A 215 -17.27 -11.10 4.82
N LEU A 216 -16.95 -11.90 3.80
CA LEU A 216 -15.57 -12.31 3.53
C LEU A 216 -14.61 -11.12 3.30
N PRO A 217 -14.98 -10.05 2.56
CA PRO A 217 -14.10 -8.88 2.45
C PRO A 217 -13.83 -8.21 3.79
N VAL A 218 -14.82 -8.16 4.69
CA VAL A 218 -14.62 -7.63 6.05
C VAL A 218 -13.66 -8.52 6.84
N ALA A 219 -13.73 -9.83 6.68
CA ALA A 219 -12.76 -10.76 7.27
C ALA A 219 -11.34 -10.53 6.72
N ALA A 220 -11.18 -10.32 5.42
CA ALA A 220 -9.88 -10.03 4.81
C ALA A 220 -9.30 -8.70 5.32
N VAL A 221 -10.12 -7.65 5.44
CA VAL A 221 -9.71 -6.36 6.02
C VAL A 221 -9.34 -6.50 7.49
N ALA A 222 -10.13 -7.24 8.27
CA ALA A 222 -9.82 -7.48 9.68
C ALA A 222 -8.49 -8.22 9.84
N ARG A 223 -8.24 -9.21 8.98
CA ARG A 223 -7.02 -10.00 9.00
C ARG A 223 -5.79 -9.14 8.67
N GLY A 224 -5.76 -8.44 7.54
CA GLY A 224 -4.61 -7.58 7.23
C GLY A 224 -4.44 -6.42 8.23
N SER A 225 -5.51 -6.03 8.95
CA SER A 225 -5.40 -5.08 10.07
C SER A 225 -4.67 -5.66 11.28
N VAL A 226 -4.61 -6.99 11.45
CA VAL A 226 -3.76 -7.63 12.48
C VAL A 226 -2.29 -7.49 12.11
N ASP A 227 -1.94 -7.78 10.86
CA ASP A 227 -0.56 -7.66 10.37
C ASP A 227 -0.10 -6.21 10.40
N MET A 228 -0.99 -5.27 10.06
CA MET A 228 -0.72 -3.85 10.20
C MET A 228 -0.53 -3.43 11.67
N ALA A 229 -1.16 -4.11 12.64
CA ALA A 229 -0.95 -3.87 14.07
C ALA A 229 0.43 -4.34 14.53
N LEU A 230 0.85 -5.54 14.11
CA LEU A 230 2.21 -6.03 14.38
C LEU A 230 3.26 -5.13 13.74
N ASN A 231 3.06 -4.73 12.49
CA ASN A 231 3.91 -3.75 11.82
C ASN A 231 4.00 -2.43 12.59
N THR A 232 2.85 -1.91 13.04
CA THR A 232 2.79 -0.67 13.85
C THR A 232 3.63 -0.79 15.12
N ILE A 233 3.54 -1.93 15.82
CA ILE A 233 4.34 -2.19 17.04
C ILE A 233 5.82 -2.22 16.71
N THR A 234 6.22 -2.97 15.68
CA THR A 234 7.62 -3.13 15.30
C THR A 234 8.26 -1.82 14.86
N ILE A 235 7.59 -1.07 13.97
CA ILE A 235 8.11 0.21 13.46
C ILE A 235 8.14 1.27 14.56
N LEU A 236 7.13 1.34 15.44
CA LEU A 236 7.17 2.26 16.59
C LEU A 236 8.32 1.93 17.52
N PHE A 237 8.52 0.64 17.84
CA PHE A 237 9.65 0.22 18.66
C PHE A 237 10.98 0.63 18.03
N THR A 238 11.19 0.34 16.75
CA THR A 238 12.39 0.72 16.01
C THR A 238 12.57 2.25 15.98
N GLY A 239 11.50 3.00 15.77
CA GLY A 239 11.54 4.46 15.77
C GLY A 239 11.91 5.02 17.15
N VAL A 240 11.31 4.51 18.23
CA VAL A 240 11.65 4.90 19.60
C VAL A 240 13.11 4.57 19.91
N LEU A 241 13.59 3.40 19.51
CA LEU A 241 15.00 3.02 19.67
C LEU A 241 15.92 4.04 19.00
N ILE A 242 15.67 4.40 17.74
CA ILE A 242 16.48 5.38 17.02
C ILE A 242 16.40 6.77 17.67
N LEU A 243 15.21 7.18 18.14
CA LEU A 243 15.03 8.45 18.86
C LEU A 243 15.79 8.49 20.18
N VAL A 244 15.93 7.38 20.91
CA VAL A 244 16.77 7.32 22.12
C VAL A 244 18.23 7.65 21.78
N TYR A 245 18.75 7.13 20.66
CA TYR A 245 20.10 7.45 20.19
C TYR A 245 20.24 8.92 19.81
N MET A 246 19.24 9.48 19.12
CA MET A 246 19.23 10.89 18.74
C MET A 246 19.15 11.81 19.95
N VAL A 247 18.29 11.50 20.92
CA VAL A 247 18.16 12.27 22.17
C VAL A 247 19.47 12.18 22.97
N GLY A 248 20.08 11.00 23.07
CA GLY A 248 21.40 10.83 23.67
C GLY A 248 22.44 11.77 23.04
N ALA A 249 22.54 11.75 21.71
CA ALA A 249 23.47 12.60 20.97
C ALA A 249 23.19 14.11 21.17
N ILE A 250 21.92 14.53 21.17
CA ILE A 250 21.52 15.92 21.45
C ILE A 250 21.95 16.35 22.85
N LEU A 251 21.85 15.44 23.83
CA LEU A 251 22.26 15.67 25.21
C LEU A 251 23.78 15.53 25.43
N GLY A 252 24.56 15.24 24.39
CA GLY A 252 26.02 15.10 24.45
C GLY A 252 26.52 13.70 24.84
N PHE A 253 25.65 12.69 24.86
CA PHE A 253 26.04 11.30 25.05
C PHE A 253 26.29 10.60 23.71
N ASP A 254 27.43 9.92 23.57
CA ASP A 254 27.67 9.03 22.45
C ASP A 254 27.24 7.60 22.80
N LEU A 255 26.13 7.17 22.18
CA LEU A 255 25.59 5.82 22.35
C LEU A 255 26.09 4.85 21.27
N LYS A 256 27.03 5.25 20.40
CA LYS A 256 27.54 4.40 19.31
C LYS A 256 28.13 3.07 19.81
N GLU A 257 28.74 3.07 20.99
CA GLU A 257 29.30 1.88 21.64
C GLU A 257 28.24 1.05 22.41
N THR A 258 26.98 1.50 22.45
CA THR A 258 25.90 0.68 23.02
C THR A 258 25.47 -0.39 22.02
N ALA A 259 25.55 -1.65 22.46
CA ALA A 259 25.57 -2.81 21.57
C ALA A 259 24.17 -3.18 21.05
N ILE A 260 23.76 -2.60 19.93
CA ILE A 260 22.69 -3.18 19.09
C ILE A 260 23.31 -4.17 18.13
N ASP A 261 22.97 -5.45 18.32
CA ASP A 261 23.32 -6.47 17.34
C ASP A 261 22.58 -6.19 16.02
N ALA A 262 23.35 -5.93 14.96
CA ALA A 262 22.80 -5.52 13.67
C ALA A 262 21.96 -6.62 13.01
N LEU A 263 22.29 -7.90 13.24
CA LEU A 263 21.52 -9.02 12.69
C LEU A 263 20.19 -9.19 13.42
N LEU A 264 20.18 -9.04 14.75
CA LEU A 264 18.98 -9.06 15.57
C LEU A 264 18.06 -7.90 15.19
N TYR A 265 18.61 -6.70 15.03
CA TYR A 265 17.86 -5.54 14.55
C TYR A 265 17.22 -5.82 13.19
N LYS A 266 17.98 -6.36 12.23
CA LYS A 266 17.45 -6.71 10.90
C LYS A 266 16.31 -7.73 10.98
N ASN A 267 16.47 -8.78 11.79
CA ASN A 267 15.41 -9.79 11.99
C ASN A 267 14.15 -9.16 12.60
N TRP A 268 14.29 -8.35 13.64
CA TRP A 268 13.17 -7.61 14.24
C TRP A 268 12.48 -6.69 13.23
N PHE A 269 13.28 -5.90 12.51
CA PHE A 269 12.78 -4.94 11.54
C PHE A 269 12.02 -5.62 10.40
N TRP A 270 12.57 -6.69 9.82
CA TRP A 270 11.87 -7.43 8.75
C TRP A 270 10.68 -8.21 9.25
N TRP A 271 10.72 -8.76 10.47
CA TRP A 271 9.54 -9.40 11.04
C TRP A 271 8.33 -8.47 11.09
N GLY A 272 8.53 -7.17 11.27
CA GLY A 272 7.45 -6.19 11.12
C GLY A 272 7.26 -5.64 9.71
N LEU A 273 8.34 -5.28 9.01
CA LEU A 273 8.24 -4.61 7.70
C LEU A 273 7.69 -5.55 6.61
N ASP A 274 8.03 -6.84 6.68
CA ASP A 274 7.51 -7.85 5.75
C ASP A 274 5.98 -7.96 5.85
N LEU A 275 5.41 -7.75 7.03
CA LEU A 275 3.96 -7.69 7.22
C LEU A 275 3.28 -6.51 6.51
N ILE A 276 4.03 -5.50 6.03
CA ILE A 276 3.50 -4.52 5.07
C ILE A 276 3.29 -5.19 3.71
N ALA A 277 4.25 -5.98 3.25
CA ALA A 277 4.10 -6.75 2.02
C ALA A 277 2.95 -7.76 2.18
N ASP A 278 2.95 -8.57 3.23
CA ASP A 278 1.96 -9.65 3.38
C ASP A 278 0.57 -9.13 3.76
N GLY A 279 0.50 -8.31 4.81
CA GLY A 279 -0.77 -7.79 5.31
C GLY A 279 -1.41 -6.80 4.35
N LEU A 280 -0.63 -5.82 3.87
CA LEU A 280 -1.16 -4.69 3.10
C LEU A 280 -1.02 -4.88 1.58
N VAL A 281 0.07 -5.43 1.07
CA VAL A 281 0.21 -5.63 -0.38
C VAL A 281 -0.45 -6.93 -0.83
N LEU A 282 -0.34 -8.03 -0.10
CA LEU A 282 -0.93 -9.31 -0.52
C LEU A 282 -2.38 -9.42 -0.07
N ILE A 283 -2.68 -9.18 1.20
CA ILE A 283 -3.97 -9.61 1.77
C ILE A 283 -5.07 -8.59 1.64
N PHE A 284 -4.76 -7.32 1.81
CA PHE A 284 -5.70 -6.28 1.41
C PHE A 284 -5.96 -6.32 -0.09
N VAL A 285 -4.98 -6.67 -0.93
CA VAL A 285 -5.22 -6.88 -2.38
C VAL A 285 -6.11 -8.09 -2.61
N ALA A 286 -5.83 -9.25 -2.03
CA ALA A 286 -6.66 -10.43 -2.18
C ALA A 286 -8.11 -10.18 -1.72
N GLY A 287 -8.28 -9.55 -0.56
CA GLY A 287 -9.59 -9.12 -0.06
C GLY A 287 -10.29 -8.13 -1.00
N THR A 288 -9.54 -7.19 -1.57
CA THR A 288 -10.04 -6.23 -2.56
C THR A 288 -10.42 -6.92 -3.86
N TRP A 289 -9.65 -7.89 -4.35
CA TRP A 289 -10.00 -8.70 -5.52
C TRP A 289 -11.29 -9.46 -5.32
N TYR A 290 -11.47 -10.10 -4.17
CA TYR A 290 -12.72 -10.78 -3.83
C TYR A 290 -13.90 -9.80 -3.83
N LEU A 291 -13.73 -8.64 -3.21
CA LEU A 291 -14.76 -7.60 -3.17
C LEU A 291 -15.10 -7.09 -4.58
N LEU A 292 -14.09 -6.72 -5.36
CA LEU A 292 -14.26 -6.20 -6.70
C LEU A 292 -14.90 -7.24 -7.62
N ALA A 293 -14.49 -8.51 -7.55
CA ALA A 293 -15.11 -9.57 -8.31
C ALA A 293 -16.60 -9.72 -7.98
N MET A 294 -16.97 -9.71 -6.69
CA MET A 294 -18.38 -9.77 -6.29
C MET A 294 -19.16 -8.53 -6.74
N MET A 295 -18.61 -7.32 -6.60
CA MET A 295 -19.28 -6.08 -7.02
C MET A 295 -19.43 -5.97 -8.55
N ILE A 296 -18.43 -6.42 -9.31
CA ILE A 296 -18.46 -6.39 -10.79
C ILE A 296 -19.45 -7.42 -11.34
N THR A 297 -19.54 -8.60 -10.71
CA THR A 297 -20.33 -9.72 -11.23
C THR A 297 -21.74 -9.81 -10.64
N GLY A 298 -21.97 -9.23 -9.46
CA GLY A 298 -23.17 -9.45 -8.64
C GLY A 298 -23.29 -10.89 -8.09
N LYS A 299 -22.23 -11.71 -8.22
CA LYS A 299 -22.23 -13.12 -7.80
C LYS A 299 -21.49 -13.34 -6.48
N PRO A 300 -21.85 -14.38 -5.71
CA PRO A 300 -21.02 -14.82 -4.59
C PRO A 300 -19.65 -15.29 -5.08
N LEU A 301 -18.64 -15.16 -4.23
CA LEU A 301 -17.27 -15.57 -4.54
C LEU A 301 -17.16 -17.10 -4.72
N PHE A 302 -16.47 -17.52 -5.77
CA PHE A 302 -16.09 -18.92 -5.97
C PHE A 302 -15.25 -19.44 -4.78
N MET A 303 -15.49 -20.67 -4.32
CA MET A 303 -14.78 -21.27 -3.18
C MET A 303 -14.72 -20.40 -1.90
N GLN A 304 -15.74 -19.58 -1.62
CA GLN A 304 -15.74 -18.64 -0.48
C GLN A 304 -15.35 -19.25 0.87
N ASN A 305 -15.72 -20.51 1.15
CA ASN A 305 -15.41 -21.17 2.42
C ASN A 305 -13.92 -21.51 2.54
N ILE A 306 -13.28 -21.87 1.43
CA ILE A 306 -11.84 -22.15 1.37
C ILE A 306 -11.08 -20.83 1.49
N ALA A 307 -11.51 -19.78 0.78
CA ALA A 307 -10.95 -18.43 0.95
C ALA A 307 -10.99 -17.97 2.41
N ARG A 308 -12.10 -18.21 3.12
CA ARG A 308 -12.22 -17.88 4.55
C ARG A 308 -11.26 -18.65 5.45
N ALA A 309 -11.07 -19.95 5.19
CA ALA A 309 -10.14 -20.75 5.97
C ALA A 309 -8.68 -20.36 5.69
N ALA A 310 -8.37 -20.05 4.43
CA ALA A 310 -7.05 -19.60 4.00
C ALA A 310 -6.62 -18.30 4.69
N LEU A 311 -7.55 -17.40 5.05
CA LEU A 311 -7.22 -16.17 5.80
C LEU A 311 -6.53 -16.44 7.14
N LEU A 312 -6.99 -17.45 7.89
CA LEU A 312 -6.38 -17.81 9.18
C LEU A 312 -5.06 -18.54 8.99
N VAL A 313 -4.99 -19.45 8.00
CA VAL A 313 -3.75 -20.17 7.70
C VAL A 313 -2.67 -19.17 7.31
N GLU A 314 -2.97 -18.26 6.41
CA GLU A 314 -1.96 -17.30 5.96
C GLU A 314 -1.54 -16.38 7.11
N LEU A 315 -2.42 -15.96 8.02
CA LEU A 315 -2.02 -15.18 9.20
C LEU A 315 -0.84 -15.80 9.97
N VAL A 316 -0.78 -17.13 10.07
CA VAL A 316 0.34 -17.82 10.72
C VAL A 316 1.58 -17.84 9.81
N VAL A 317 1.36 -18.01 8.50
CA VAL A 317 2.43 -18.09 7.49
C VAL A 317 3.17 -16.76 7.36
N SER A 318 2.45 -15.64 7.21
CA SER A 318 3.04 -14.29 7.05
C SER A 318 3.92 -13.89 8.24
N TRP A 319 3.64 -14.41 9.44
CA TRP A 319 4.47 -14.13 10.62
C TRP A 319 5.78 -14.91 10.63
N THR A 320 5.99 -15.81 9.66
CA THR A 320 7.09 -16.76 9.61
C THR A 320 7.92 -16.71 8.33
N VAL A 321 7.75 -15.70 7.46
CA VAL A 321 8.46 -15.59 6.17
C VAL A 321 9.58 -14.54 6.11
N TRP A 322 9.64 -13.62 7.08
CA TRP A 322 10.52 -12.43 7.04
C TRP A 322 12.00 -12.70 6.72
N SER A 323 12.51 -13.90 7.02
CA SER A 323 13.91 -14.24 6.81
C SER A 323 14.28 -14.30 5.32
N HIS A 324 13.31 -14.33 4.40
CA HIS A 324 13.56 -14.27 2.96
C HIS A 324 14.23 -12.96 2.52
N HIS A 325 14.12 -11.89 3.33
CA HIS A 325 14.86 -10.64 3.13
C HIS A 325 16.33 -10.73 3.55
N LEU A 326 16.70 -11.79 4.28
CA LEU A 326 18.00 -11.99 4.93
C LEU A 326 18.75 -13.24 4.42
N LEU A 327 18.32 -13.82 3.29
CA LEU A 327 18.95 -15.01 2.71
C LEU A 327 20.44 -14.80 2.37
N SER A 328 20.78 -13.60 1.88
CA SER A 328 22.16 -13.22 1.57
C SER A 328 22.97 -12.71 2.77
N ASP A 329 22.36 -12.49 3.94
CA ASP A 329 23.09 -12.10 5.15
C ASP A 329 23.86 -13.31 5.69
N GLN A 330 25.19 -13.29 5.62
CA GLN A 330 26.02 -14.47 5.94
C GLN A 330 25.82 -14.97 7.37
N ALA A 331 25.68 -14.05 8.33
CA ALA A 331 25.49 -14.37 9.75
C ALA A 331 24.09 -14.95 10.08
N GLN A 332 23.11 -14.84 9.18
CA GLN A 332 21.77 -15.36 9.42
C GLN A 332 21.79 -16.91 9.51
N PRO A 333 21.20 -17.51 10.56
CA PRO A 333 21.18 -18.96 10.74
C PRO A 333 20.61 -19.71 9.53
N SER A 334 21.29 -20.78 9.12
CA SER A 334 20.90 -21.58 7.94
C SER A 334 19.48 -22.13 8.04
N ILE A 335 19.02 -22.49 9.25
CA ILE A 335 17.66 -22.98 9.46
C ILE A 335 16.61 -21.91 9.15
N LEU A 336 16.88 -20.64 9.46
CA LEU A 336 15.98 -19.54 9.14
C LEU A 336 16.01 -19.25 7.64
N LYS A 337 17.16 -19.35 6.98
CA LYS A 337 17.26 -19.17 5.52
C LYS A 337 16.43 -20.20 4.77
N VAL A 338 16.52 -21.47 5.15
CA VAL A 338 15.84 -22.56 4.44
C VAL A 338 14.37 -22.68 4.85
N LEU A 339 14.08 -22.83 6.16
CA LEU A 339 12.69 -23.05 6.59
C LEU A 339 11.84 -21.80 6.38
N SER A 340 12.17 -20.71 7.09
CA SER A 340 11.38 -19.47 7.03
C SER A 340 11.53 -18.79 5.67
N GLY A 341 12.75 -18.70 5.14
CA GLY A 341 13.03 -17.83 4.00
C GLY A 341 12.67 -18.45 2.65
N GLU A 342 12.93 -19.74 2.46
CA GLU A 342 12.63 -20.43 1.20
C GLU A 342 11.32 -21.22 1.27
N MET A 343 11.19 -22.15 2.24
CA MET A 343 10.07 -23.09 2.28
C MET A 343 8.72 -22.43 2.63
N VAL A 344 8.68 -21.58 3.66
CA VAL A 344 7.44 -20.91 4.05
C VAL A 344 7.03 -19.87 2.98
N THR A 345 7.98 -19.10 2.44
CA THR A 345 7.73 -18.19 1.32
C THR A 345 7.18 -18.94 0.09
N ALA A 346 7.69 -20.14 -0.22
CA ALA A 346 7.13 -20.97 -1.28
C ALA A 346 5.70 -21.43 -0.97
N PHE A 347 5.34 -21.65 0.30
CA PHE A 347 3.98 -21.98 0.71
C PHE A 347 3.02 -20.80 0.49
N GLU A 348 3.45 -19.55 0.71
CA GLU A 348 2.61 -18.36 0.47
C GLU A 348 2.09 -18.29 -0.96
N LEU A 349 2.87 -18.77 -1.93
CA LEU A 349 2.48 -18.87 -3.34
C LEU A 349 1.19 -19.67 -3.54
N ILE A 350 0.98 -20.72 -2.75
CA ILE A 350 -0.23 -21.54 -2.84
C ILE A 350 -1.42 -20.70 -2.41
N THR A 351 -1.28 -19.94 -1.32
CA THR A 351 -2.37 -19.09 -0.80
C THR A 351 -2.68 -17.91 -1.73
N GLN A 352 -1.64 -17.28 -2.31
CA GLN A 352 -1.80 -16.20 -3.28
C GLN A 352 -2.36 -16.71 -4.61
N GLY A 353 -1.88 -17.85 -5.11
CA GLY A 353 -2.37 -18.51 -6.30
C GLY A 353 -3.85 -18.91 -6.16
N LEU A 354 -4.26 -19.36 -4.97
CA LEU A 354 -5.67 -19.59 -4.65
C LEU A 354 -6.49 -18.30 -4.74
N ALA A 355 -6.02 -17.19 -4.17
CA ALA A 355 -6.72 -15.91 -4.24
C ALA A 355 -6.89 -15.40 -5.68
N PHE A 356 -5.83 -15.53 -6.48
CA PHE A 356 -5.83 -15.22 -7.90
C PHE A 356 -6.85 -16.08 -8.65
N PHE A 357 -6.79 -17.40 -8.47
CA PHE A 357 -7.69 -18.35 -9.12
C PHE A 357 -9.15 -18.13 -8.75
N ILE A 358 -9.45 -17.96 -7.46
CA ILE A 358 -10.80 -17.72 -6.96
C ILE A 358 -11.40 -16.46 -7.61
N THR A 359 -10.61 -15.39 -7.70
CA THR A 359 -11.03 -14.13 -8.32
C THR A 359 -11.35 -14.34 -9.80
N LEU A 360 -10.43 -14.96 -10.55
CA LEU A 360 -10.64 -15.23 -11.98
C LEU A 360 -11.80 -16.19 -12.24
N ALA A 361 -11.95 -17.25 -11.46
CA ALA A 361 -13.07 -18.18 -11.58
C ALA A 361 -14.41 -17.50 -11.32
N THR A 362 -14.46 -16.59 -10.34
CA THR A 362 -15.66 -15.77 -10.06
C THR A 362 -16.00 -14.88 -11.26
N LEU A 363 -15.03 -14.16 -11.82
CA LEU A 363 -15.22 -13.35 -13.03
C LEU A 363 -15.65 -14.19 -14.24
N TRP A 364 -14.99 -15.34 -14.46
CA TRP A 364 -15.31 -16.27 -15.54
C TRP A 364 -16.78 -16.72 -15.46
N SER A 365 -17.27 -17.00 -14.25
CA SER A 365 -18.62 -17.52 -14.02
C SER A 365 -19.73 -16.55 -14.41
N ALA A 366 -19.41 -15.27 -14.53
CA ALA A 366 -20.34 -14.20 -14.87
C ALA A 366 -20.31 -13.79 -16.35
N ARG A 367 -19.60 -14.54 -17.21
CA ARG A 367 -19.52 -14.24 -18.64
C ARG A 367 -20.90 -14.34 -19.33
N PRO A 368 -21.16 -13.51 -20.36
CA PRO A 368 -20.26 -12.46 -20.89
C PRO A 368 -20.19 -11.22 -19.96
N LEU A 369 -18.97 -10.72 -19.73
CA LEU A 369 -18.74 -9.49 -18.97
C LEU A 369 -18.39 -8.33 -19.91
N LYS A 370 -19.00 -7.16 -19.69
CA LYS A 370 -18.60 -5.93 -20.38
C LYS A 370 -17.26 -5.45 -19.83
N MET A 371 -16.33 -5.10 -20.70
CA MET A 371 -15.02 -4.55 -20.31
C MET A 371 -15.13 -3.11 -19.78
N THR A 372 -15.62 -2.97 -18.55
CA THR A 372 -15.75 -1.69 -17.85
C THR A 372 -14.40 -1.23 -17.28
N ASN A 373 -14.32 0.03 -16.84
CA ASN A 373 -13.10 0.54 -16.19
C ASN A 373 -12.72 -0.25 -14.94
N PRO A 374 -13.64 -0.59 -14.01
CA PRO A 374 -13.30 -1.46 -12.89
C PRO A 374 -12.74 -2.82 -13.34
N LEU A 375 -13.37 -3.47 -14.33
CA LEU A 375 -12.92 -4.79 -14.79
C LEU A 375 -11.53 -4.75 -15.43
N LYS A 376 -11.27 -3.83 -16.36
CA LYS A 376 -9.97 -3.78 -17.05
C LYS A 376 -8.82 -3.48 -16.08
N PHE A 377 -9.01 -2.56 -15.13
CA PHE A 377 -8.00 -2.26 -14.11
C PHE A 377 -7.80 -3.41 -13.12
N LEU A 378 -8.86 -4.14 -12.75
CA LEU A 378 -8.73 -5.36 -11.94
C LEU A 378 -7.90 -6.43 -12.67
N LEU A 379 -8.17 -6.65 -13.96
CA LEU A 379 -7.39 -7.58 -14.77
C LEU A 379 -5.93 -7.13 -14.93
N GLY A 380 -5.69 -5.83 -15.05
CA GLY A 380 -4.33 -5.26 -15.02
C GLY A 380 -3.61 -5.53 -13.71
N GLY A 381 -4.28 -5.37 -12.57
CA GLY A 381 -3.74 -5.70 -11.25
C GLY A 381 -3.44 -7.19 -11.08
N LEU A 382 -4.36 -8.06 -11.53
CA LEU A 382 -4.13 -9.50 -11.57
C LEU A 382 -2.90 -9.84 -12.44
N LEU A 383 -2.79 -9.26 -13.64
CA LEU A 383 -1.63 -9.46 -14.52
C LEU A 383 -0.32 -9.00 -13.86
N GLY A 384 -0.32 -7.85 -13.18
CA GLY A 384 0.86 -7.35 -12.47
C GLY A 384 1.39 -8.34 -11.43
N PHE A 385 0.51 -8.90 -10.59
CA PHE A 385 0.91 -9.93 -9.65
C PHE A 385 1.31 -11.25 -10.34
N ALA A 386 0.63 -11.64 -11.41
CA ALA A 386 1.01 -12.83 -12.18
C ALA A 386 2.44 -12.74 -12.77
N LEU A 387 2.92 -11.52 -13.05
CA LEU A 387 4.29 -11.27 -13.50
C LEU A 387 5.30 -11.13 -12.35
N ALA A 388 4.90 -10.48 -11.25
CA ALA A 388 5.81 -10.19 -10.14
C ALA A 388 6.07 -11.40 -9.22
N VAL A 389 5.09 -12.30 -9.07
CA VAL A 389 5.21 -13.47 -8.21
C VAL A 389 6.34 -14.39 -8.65
N PRO A 390 6.46 -14.82 -9.92
CA PRO A 390 7.60 -15.61 -10.38
C PRO A 390 8.96 -14.96 -10.06
N ALA A 391 9.09 -13.64 -10.20
CA ALA A 391 10.31 -12.93 -9.85
C ALA A 391 10.64 -12.98 -8.35
N GLY A 392 9.61 -12.97 -7.49
CA GLY A 392 9.73 -13.18 -6.05
C GLY A 392 10.14 -14.61 -5.69
N ILE A 393 9.57 -15.63 -6.35
CA ILE A 393 9.95 -17.04 -6.16
C ILE A 393 11.43 -17.24 -6.45
N MET A 394 11.89 -16.71 -7.58
CA MET A 394 13.31 -16.76 -7.95
C MET A 394 14.20 -16.08 -6.91
N GLN A 395 13.69 -15.09 -6.18
CA GLN A 395 14.43 -14.41 -5.12
C GLN A 395 14.35 -15.17 -3.78
N ALA A 396 13.30 -15.95 -3.54
CA ALA A 396 13.15 -16.77 -2.33
C ALA A 396 14.04 -18.03 -2.37
N ASP A 397 14.46 -18.47 -3.55
CA ASP A 397 15.46 -19.52 -3.73
C ASP A 397 16.84 -19.06 -3.22
N VAL A 398 17.43 -19.78 -2.27
CA VAL A 398 18.71 -19.39 -1.64
C VAL A 398 19.86 -19.30 -2.66
N GLY A 399 19.85 -20.12 -3.71
CA GLY A 399 20.89 -20.13 -4.74
C GLY A 399 20.83 -18.89 -5.63
N LEU A 400 19.66 -18.64 -6.21
CA LEU A 400 19.39 -17.48 -7.05
C LEU A 400 19.44 -16.17 -6.26
N ASN A 401 19.02 -16.16 -4.99
CA ASN A 401 19.14 -14.99 -4.12
C ASN A 401 20.58 -14.48 -4.05
N ARG A 402 21.59 -15.36 -4.02
CA ARG A 402 23.01 -14.91 -3.98
C ARG A 402 23.42 -14.06 -5.17
N ILE A 403 22.74 -14.20 -6.32
CA ILE A 403 23.05 -13.50 -7.56
C ILE A 403 22.12 -12.29 -7.73
N LEU A 404 20.85 -12.46 -7.37
CA LEU A 404 19.81 -11.46 -7.59
C LEU A 404 19.71 -10.44 -6.45
N HIS A 405 20.11 -10.81 -5.23
CA HIS A 405 19.96 -9.97 -4.05
C HIS A 405 20.70 -8.66 -4.22
N ASN A 406 20.02 -7.59 -3.82
CA ASN A 406 20.52 -6.23 -3.92
C ASN A 406 20.87 -5.74 -5.35
N THR A 407 20.40 -6.43 -6.39
CA THR A 407 20.41 -5.91 -7.76
C THR A 407 19.11 -5.16 -8.07
N GLN A 408 19.05 -4.55 -9.25
CA GLN A 408 17.82 -3.99 -9.80
C GLN A 408 16.71 -5.03 -10.03
N TRP A 409 17.00 -6.35 -9.97
CA TRP A 409 15.99 -7.41 -10.02
C TRP A 409 14.98 -7.30 -8.87
N VAL A 410 15.49 -7.04 -7.65
CA VAL A 410 14.65 -6.96 -6.45
C VAL A 410 13.63 -5.84 -6.61
N VAL A 411 14.10 -4.65 -7.02
CA VAL A 411 13.24 -3.48 -7.11
C VAL A 411 12.42 -3.47 -8.40
N GLY A 412 12.94 -3.90 -9.54
CA GLY A 412 12.27 -3.82 -10.83
C GLY A 412 11.15 -4.85 -10.99
N PRO A 413 11.44 -6.09 -11.47
CA PRO A 413 10.45 -7.12 -11.72
C PRO A 413 9.67 -7.57 -10.50
N HIS A 414 10.31 -7.63 -9.33
CA HIS A 414 9.64 -8.12 -8.12
C HIS A 414 8.82 -7.01 -7.45
N VAL A 415 9.46 -5.99 -6.88
CA VAL A 415 8.74 -4.98 -6.07
C VAL A 415 7.90 -4.01 -6.93
N HIS A 416 8.49 -3.35 -7.92
CA HIS A 416 7.76 -2.32 -8.68
C HIS A 416 6.66 -2.91 -9.57
N VAL A 417 6.82 -4.09 -10.17
CA VAL A 417 5.71 -4.71 -10.91
C VAL A 417 4.58 -5.10 -9.94
N ALA A 418 4.90 -5.66 -8.76
CA ALA A 418 3.89 -5.97 -7.75
C ALA A 418 3.15 -4.71 -7.29
N ILE A 419 3.87 -3.63 -6.98
CA ILE A 419 3.28 -2.41 -6.43
C ILE A 419 2.63 -1.54 -7.50
N LEU A 420 3.34 -1.21 -8.58
CA LEU A 420 2.85 -0.28 -9.61
C LEU A 420 1.83 -0.92 -10.52
N VAL A 421 2.00 -2.18 -10.91
CA VAL A 421 1.03 -2.86 -11.76
C VAL A 421 0.02 -3.59 -10.90
N GLY A 422 0.48 -4.49 -10.02
CA GLY A 422 -0.40 -5.34 -9.23
C GLY A 422 -1.35 -4.56 -8.30
N LEU A 423 -0.77 -3.92 -7.29
CA LEU A 423 -1.50 -3.18 -6.26
C LEU A 423 -2.15 -1.93 -6.81
N THR A 424 -1.39 -1.04 -7.48
CA THR A 424 -1.90 0.28 -7.87
C THR A 424 -3.03 0.16 -8.90
N MET A 425 -2.97 -0.77 -9.87
CA MET A 425 -4.10 -0.97 -10.78
C MET A 425 -5.32 -1.59 -10.09
N THR A 426 -5.12 -2.43 -9.08
CA THR A 426 -6.21 -2.90 -8.22
C THR A 426 -6.87 -1.74 -7.47
N LEU A 427 -6.06 -0.81 -6.93
CA LEU A 427 -6.57 0.41 -6.29
C LEU A 427 -7.31 1.31 -7.27
N TYR A 428 -6.83 1.46 -8.51
CA TYR A 428 -7.56 2.19 -9.54
C TYR A 428 -8.91 1.55 -9.88
N SER A 429 -8.99 0.22 -9.92
CA SER A 429 -10.28 -0.48 -10.07
C SER A 429 -11.24 -0.12 -8.94
N ALA A 430 -10.76 -0.15 -7.70
CA ALA A 430 -11.54 0.26 -6.53
C ALA A 430 -11.94 1.74 -6.60
N ILE A 431 -11.06 2.64 -7.03
CA ILE A 431 -11.40 4.05 -7.21
C ILE A 431 -12.51 4.19 -8.26
N TYR A 432 -12.41 3.53 -9.42
CA TYR A 432 -13.46 3.64 -10.45
C TYR A 432 -14.80 3.04 -10.02
N ILE A 433 -14.81 2.00 -9.19
CA ILE A 433 -16.06 1.40 -8.68
C ILE A 433 -16.69 2.27 -7.59
N LEU A 434 -15.87 2.85 -6.70
CA LEU A 434 -16.33 3.66 -5.58
C LEU A 434 -16.60 5.11 -5.96
N PHE A 435 -16.01 5.60 -7.05
CA PHE A 435 -16.15 7.00 -7.48
C PHE A 435 -17.61 7.45 -7.54
N PRO A 436 -18.52 6.82 -8.31
CA PRO A 436 -19.92 7.26 -8.34
C PRO A 436 -20.64 7.08 -7.00
N ILE A 437 -20.25 6.12 -6.16
CA ILE A 437 -20.87 5.87 -4.85
C ILE A 437 -20.51 6.97 -3.87
N LEU A 438 -19.24 7.34 -3.79
CA LEU A 438 -18.73 8.34 -2.85
C LEU A 438 -18.99 9.78 -3.29
N THR A 439 -19.30 9.99 -4.57
CA THR A 439 -19.56 11.32 -5.16
C THR A 439 -21.02 11.56 -5.52
N ASN A 440 -21.94 10.70 -5.05
CA ASN A 440 -23.39 10.81 -5.29
C ASN A 440 -23.76 10.84 -6.79
N GLY A 441 -23.15 9.95 -7.57
CA GLY A 441 -23.47 9.72 -8.98
C GLY A 441 -22.65 10.53 -9.98
N ALA A 442 -21.56 11.20 -9.55
CA ALA A 442 -20.70 11.91 -10.49
C ALA A 442 -20.07 10.96 -11.53
N ARG A 443 -19.81 11.52 -12.71
CA ARG A 443 -19.24 10.79 -13.85
C ARG A 443 -17.81 11.24 -14.11
N VAL A 444 -17.01 10.33 -14.68
CA VAL A 444 -15.67 10.67 -15.12
C VAL A 444 -15.72 11.58 -16.35
N TYR A 445 -14.89 12.62 -16.36
CA TYR A 445 -14.84 13.64 -17.40
C TYR A 445 -14.57 13.08 -18.80
N SER A 446 -13.64 12.13 -18.94
CA SER A 446 -13.31 11.56 -20.24
C SER A 446 -12.94 10.08 -20.18
N GLN A 447 -13.68 9.24 -20.93
CA GLN A 447 -13.33 7.83 -21.11
C GLN A 447 -12.03 7.65 -21.91
N LYS A 448 -11.72 8.56 -22.83
CA LYS A 448 -10.47 8.54 -23.59
C LYS A 448 -9.27 8.68 -22.66
N LEU A 449 -9.33 9.61 -21.69
CA LEU A 449 -8.28 9.76 -20.68
C LEU A 449 -8.16 8.54 -19.77
N VAL A 450 -9.27 7.86 -19.43
CA VAL A 450 -9.21 6.59 -18.68
C VAL A 450 -8.48 5.50 -19.47
N ASN A 451 -8.66 5.43 -20.80
CA ASN A 451 -7.92 4.48 -21.64
C ASN A 451 -6.43 4.81 -21.75
N ILE A 452 -6.08 6.09 -21.90
CA ILE A 452 -4.68 6.54 -21.88
C ILE A 452 -4.04 6.18 -20.55
N HIS A 453 -4.69 6.53 -19.43
CA HIS A 453 -4.26 6.15 -18.10
C HIS A 453 -4.00 4.64 -18.00
N PHE A 454 -4.98 3.81 -18.39
CA PHE A 454 -4.85 2.36 -18.32
C PHE A 454 -3.62 1.83 -19.06
N TRP A 455 -3.47 2.17 -20.34
CA TRP A 455 -2.39 1.62 -21.17
C TRP A 455 -1.02 2.18 -20.81
N CYS A 456 -0.92 3.48 -20.57
CA CYS A 456 0.35 4.10 -20.19
C CYS A 456 0.84 3.56 -18.85
N HIS A 457 -0.04 3.38 -17.86
CA HIS A 457 0.33 2.81 -16.56
C HIS A 457 0.70 1.32 -16.67
N LEU A 458 -0.09 0.52 -17.40
CA LEU A 458 0.17 -0.92 -17.56
C LEU A 458 1.48 -1.19 -18.31
N VAL A 459 1.65 -0.60 -19.49
CA VAL A 459 2.85 -0.81 -20.33
C VAL A 459 4.07 -0.17 -19.68
N GLY A 460 3.92 1.03 -19.09
CA GLY A 460 4.98 1.70 -18.37
C GLY A 460 5.46 0.91 -17.16
N GLY A 461 4.54 0.39 -16.34
CA GLY A 461 4.89 -0.42 -15.16
C GLY A 461 5.58 -1.73 -15.50
N ILE A 462 5.05 -2.48 -16.49
CA ILE A 462 5.68 -3.73 -16.95
C ILE A 462 7.04 -3.45 -17.59
N GLY A 463 7.12 -2.46 -18.49
CA GLY A 463 8.35 -2.08 -19.17
C GLY A 463 9.43 -1.66 -18.20
N MET A 464 9.09 -0.77 -17.25
CA MET A 464 10.06 -0.29 -16.26
C MET A 464 10.60 -1.45 -15.40
N GLY A 465 9.71 -2.33 -14.93
CA GLY A 465 10.11 -3.54 -14.20
C GLY A 465 11.04 -4.43 -15.03
N ALA A 466 10.71 -4.69 -16.29
CA ALA A 466 11.50 -5.53 -17.17
C ALA A 466 12.90 -4.96 -17.45
N PHE A 467 13.00 -3.67 -17.81
CA PHE A 467 14.30 -3.04 -18.12
C PHE A 467 15.21 -2.92 -16.90
N MET A 468 14.64 -2.60 -15.73
CA MET A 468 15.38 -2.65 -14.46
C MET A 468 15.83 -4.09 -14.15
N GLY A 469 14.97 -5.08 -14.39
CA GLY A 469 15.28 -6.49 -14.20
C GLY A 469 16.45 -6.96 -15.06
N MET A 470 16.46 -6.60 -16.34
CA MET A 470 17.58 -6.91 -17.24
C MET A 470 18.88 -6.26 -16.76
N ALA A 471 18.85 -5.01 -16.29
CA ALA A 471 20.03 -4.39 -15.69
C ALA A 471 20.50 -5.15 -14.44
N GLY A 472 19.57 -5.60 -13.61
CA GLY A 472 19.85 -6.41 -12.41
C GLY A 472 20.50 -7.75 -12.74
N LEU A 473 20.00 -8.44 -13.77
CA LEU A 473 20.61 -9.67 -14.29
C LEU A 473 22.02 -9.45 -14.85
N SER A 474 22.30 -8.25 -15.37
CA SER A 474 23.64 -7.83 -15.80
C SER A 474 24.53 -7.33 -14.66
N GLY A 475 24.09 -7.39 -13.40
CA GLY A 475 24.88 -7.04 -12.23
C GLY A 475 24.72 -5.61 -11.72
N MET A 476 23.74 -4.84 -12.21
CA MET A 476 23.46 -3.50 -11.69
C MET A 476 22.92 -3.59 -10.26
N LEU A 477 23.73 -3.14 -9.29
CA LEU A 477 23.30 -3.06 -7.89
C LEU A 477 22.27 -1.95 -7.71
N ARG A 478 21.35 -2.13 -6.76
CA ARG A 478 20.49 -1.04 -6.30
C ARG A 478 21.24 -0.21 -5.26
N ARG A 479 20.84 1.06 -5.11
CA ARG A 479 21.45 2.02 -4.14
C ARG A 479 22.91 2.34 -4.49
N SER A 480 23.23 2.34 -5.78
CA SER A 480 24.55 2.64 -6.32
C SER A 480 24.38 3.42 -7.62
N LEU A 481 25.29 4.36 -7.88
CA LEU A 481 25.24 5.24 -9.04
C LEU A 481 26.20 4.75 -10.13
N TYR A 482 25.65 4.45 -11.30
CA TYR A 482 26.39 4.00 -12.49
C TYR A 482 26.27 5.07 -13.59
N VAL A 483 27.10 6.10 -13.48
CA VAL A 483 26.98 7.33 -14.29
C VAL A 483 27.92 7.37 -15.49
N ASN A 484 28.75 6.34 -15.70
CA ASN A 484 29.70 6.27 -16.81
C ASN A 484 29.15 5.49 -18.01
N GLY A 485 27.88 5.07 -17.94
CA GLY A 485 27.14 4.46 -19.04
C GLY A 485 27.04 2.93 -18.99
N GLU A 486 27.46 2.30 -17.90
CA GLU A 486 27.53 0.84 -17.70
C GLU A 486 26.20 0.13 -18.00
N PHE A 487 25.08 0.73 -17.62
CA PHE A 487 23.73 0.20 -17.81
C PHE A 487 22.81 1.17 -18.58
N ASN A 488 23.40 2.05 -19.41
CA ASN A 488 22.67 3.19 -19.95
C ASN A 488 21.47 2.79 -20.82
N THR A 489 21.64 1.78 -21.70
CA THR A 489 20.57 1.31 -22.57
C THR A 489 19.34 0.85 -21.78
N THR A 490 19.52 0.03 -20.76
CA THR A 490 18.42 -0.45 -19.92
C THR A 490 17.84 0.67 -19.07
N MET A 491 18.66 1.60 -18.56
CA MET A 491 18.17 2.74 -17.78
C MET A 491 17.40 3.76 -18.61
N ILE A 492 17.79 4.03 -19.86
CA ILE A 492 17.02 4.86 -20.80
C ILE A 492 15.65 4.24 -21.05
N LEU A 493 15.59 2.94 -21.33
CA LEU A 493 14.34 2.24 -21.56
C LEU A 493 13.45 2.19 -20.30
N ALA A 494 14.06 2.04 -19.11
CA ALA A 494 13.35 2.16 -17.84
C ALA A 494 12.81 3.58 -17.62
N ALA A 495 13.56 4.63 -17.97
CA ALA A 495 13.12 6.03 -17.86
C ALA A 495 11.98 6.36 -18.85
N LEU A 496 12.04 5.87 -20.09
CA LEU A 496 10.93 5.99 -21.05
C LEU A 496 9.67 5.30 -20.53
N SER A 497 9.83 4.12 -19.93
CA SER A 497 8.72 3.39 -19.31
C SER A 497 8.16 4.13 -18.09
N GLY A 498 9.03 4.70 -17.24
CA GLY A 498 8.64 5.58 -16.13
C GLY A 498 7.89 6.84 -16.61
N THR A 499 8.27 7.38 -17.76
CA THR A 499 7.56 8.51 -18.40
C THR A 499 6.14 8.11 -18.79
N LEU A 500 5.90 6.89 -19.27
CA LEU A 500 4.55 6.40 -19.52
C LEU A 500 3.72 6.33 -18.22
N ILE A 501 4.31 5.89 -17.10
CA ILE A 501 3.63 5.89 -15.81
C ILE A 501 3.25 7.32 -15.40
N LEU A 502 4.18 8.27 -15.54
CA LEU A 502 3.92 9.70 -15.27
C LEU A 502 2.78 10.26 -16.14
N VAL A 503 2.80 9.98 -17.45
CA VAL A 503 1.72 10.38 -18.37
C VAL A 503 0.39 9.74 -17.98
N GLY A 504 0.41 8.46 -17.59
CA GLY A 504 -0.77 7.73 -17.13
C GLY A 504 -1.37 8.37 -15.87
N PHE A 505 -0.51 8.71 -14.90
CA PHE A 505 -0.93 9.41 -13.68
C PHE A 505 -1.46 10.82 -13.97
N ILE A 506 -0.80 11.62 -14.81
CA ILE A 506 -1.29 12.95 -15.19
C ILE A 506 -2.66 12.85 -15.86
N ALA A 507 -2.83 11.92 -16.81
CA ALA A 507 -4.11 11.69 -17.47
C ALA A 507 -5.21 11.30 -16.47
N PHE A 508 -4.90 10.43 -15.52
CA PHE A 508 -5.81 10.04 -14.44
C PHE A 508 -6.18 11.21 -13.52
N PHE A 509 -5.16 11.86 -12.94
CA PHE A 509 -5.32 12.90 -11.94
C PHE A 509 -6.07 14.09 -12.53
N PHE A 510 -5.68 14.52 -13.74
CA PHE A 510 -6.40 15.55 -14.47
C PHE A 510 -7.86 15.17 -14.73
N ASN A 511 -8.13 13.93 -15.15
CA ASN A 511 -9.49 13.46 -15.39
C ASN A 511 -10.35 13.50 -14.12
N ILE A 512 -9.81 13.07 -12.97
CA ILE A 512 -10.51 13.15 -11.68
C ILE A 512 -10.76 14.60 -11.28
N VAL A 513 -9.76 15.48 -11.36
CA VAL A 513 -9.92 16.91 -11.04
C VAL A 513 -10.98 17.56 -11.92
N MET A 514 -11.02 17.26 -13.22
CA MET A 514 -12.07 17.76 -14.13
C MET A 514 -13.43 17.16 -13.83
N SER A 515 -13.49 15.92 -13.30
CA SER A 515 -14.76 15.28 -12.94
C SER A 515 -15.41 15.95 -11.73
N VAL A 516 -14.63 16.31 -10.71
CA VAL A 516 -15.15 16.90 -9.45
C VAL A 516 -15.07 18.43 -9.39
N GLY A 517 -14.17 19.05 -10.16
CA GLY A 517 -13.91 20.48 -10.17
C GLY A 517 -13.15 21.00 -8.94
N LEU A 518 -12.46 22.14 -9.09
CA LEU A 518 -11.69 22.77 -8.02
C LEU A 518 -12.57 23.13 -6.81
N LYS A 519 -13.79 23.66 -7.04
CA LYS A 519 -14.74 23.92 -5.94
C LYS A 519 -15.14 22.64 -5.21
N GLY A 520 -15.31 21.54 -5.96
CA GLY A 520 -15.59 20.23 -5.40
C GLY A 520 -14.47 19.73 -4.52
N VAL A 521 -13.22 19.80 -5.00
CA VAL A 521 -12.03 19.41 -4.22
C VAL A 521 -11.96 20.20 -2.91
N LEU A 522 -12.07 21.53 -2.96
CA LEU A 522 -12.08 22.36 -1.75
C LEU A 522 -13.26 22.00 -0.82
N GLY A 523 -14.43 21.74 -1.41
CA GLY A 523 -15.64 21.33 -0.70
C GLY A 523 -15.49 20.04 0.11
N ILE A 524 -14.67 19.07 -0.35
CA ILE A 524 -14.35 17.84 0.39
C ILE A 524 -13.68 18.13 1.74
N PHE A 525 -12.85 19.16 1.82
CA PHE A 525 -12.13 19.53 3.04
C PHE A 525 -12.95 20.39 4.00
N THR A 526 -14.04 21.00 3.54
CA THR A 526 -14.96 21.73 4.42
C THR A 526 -15.79 20.77 5.31
N PRO A 527 -16.33 21.23 6.45
CA PRO A 527 -17.28 20.46 7.25
C PRO A 527 -18.49 19.96 6.42
N ALA A 528 -19.04 18.80 6.79
CA ALA A 528 -20.28 18.31 6.16
C ALA A 528 -21.47 19.19 6.57
N ARG A 529 -22.34 19.51 5.61
CA ARG A 529 -23.60 20.24 5.90
C ARG A 529 -24.67 19.32 6.46
N ILE A 530 -24.70 18.06 5.98
CA ILE A 530 -25.60 17.02 6.47
C ILE A 530 -25.07 16.51 7.81
N ARG A 531 -25.93 16.53 8.83
CA ARG A 531 -25.66 15.95 10.15
C ARG A 531 -26.30 14.57 10.25
N THR A 532 -25.60 13.55 9.75
CA THR A 532 -26.01 12.14 9.84
C THR A 532 -24.87 11.25 10.32
N ARG A 533 -25.23 10.09 10.89
CA ARG A 533 -24.32 8.96 11.14
C ARG A 533 -24.30 7.96 9.98
N ASP A 534 -25.18 8.12 9.00
CA ASP A 534 -25.25 7.27 7.82
C ASP A 534 -24.03 7.47 6.92
N LEU A 535 -23.66 6.38 6.24
CA LEU A 535 -22.46 6.36 5.41
C LEU A 535 -22.68 7.11 4.10
N LEU A 536 -23.89 7.02 3.55
CA LEU A 536 -24.34 7.65 2.31
C LEU A 536 -25.63 8.43 2.61
N PRO A 537 -25.96 9.46 1.81
CA PRO A 537 -27.27 10.11 1.92
C PRO A 537 -28.39 9.12 1.55
N GLU A 538 -29.60 9.40 2.03
CA GLU A 538 -30.82 8.66 1.65
C GLU A 538 -31.13 8.73 0.14
#